data_AF-A0A533X6H2-F1
#
_entry.id   AF-A0A533X6H2-F1
#
_cell.length_a   1.000
_cell.length_b   1.000
_cell.length_c   1.000
_cell.angle_alpha   90.00
_cell.angle_beta   90.00
_cell.angle_gamma   90.00
#
_symmetry.space_group_name_H-M   'P 1'
#
loop_
_entity.id
_entity.type
_entity.pdbx_description
1 polymer ?
#
loop_
_entity_poly.entity_id
_entity_poly.type
_entity_poly.pdbx_seq_one_letter_code
_entity_poly.pdbx_strand_id
1 'polypeptide(L)'
;MALLRLDLIAAIGVGTDGLPADVYVAHLLPLNPQARVYEVWASRPFHSFQLEYDKFVEALEAELARVSSSHVIRNGQEAAILISASKRSRAEQEERLEELTELVRSDDMTVLETVLQRLQDVHPKYLLGSGKLKDVVIKALH
;
A
#
# COMPACT_ATOMS: atom_id res chain seq x y z
N MET A 1 -11.00 4.42 9.62
CA MET A 1 -9.93 5.09 8.88
C MET A 1 -9.44 4.13 7.81
N ALA A 2 -10.01 4.33 6.62
CA ALA A 2 -9.58 3.67 5.39
C ALA A 2 -8.12 4.03 5.14
N LEU A 3 -7.39 3.13 4.50
CA LEU A 3 -6.04 3.38 4.02
C LEU A 3 -6.16 4.48 2.96
N LEU A 4 -6.02 5.74 3.38
CA LEU A 4 -6.00 6.87 2.45
C LEU A 4 -4.68 6.76 1.70
N ARG A 5 -4.70 6.04 0.59
CA ARG A 5 -3.69 6.18 -0.44
C ARG A 5 -3.84 7.60 -0.98
N LEU A 6 -2.81 8.42 -0.80
CA LEU A 6 -2.83 9.79 -1.28
C LEU A 6 -2.44 9.76 -2.75
N ASP A 7 -3.42 9.75 -3.65
CA ASP A 7 -3.15 9.67 -5.09
C ASP A 7 -2.66 11.01 -5.65
N LEU A 8 -3.15 12.12 -5.08
CA LEU A 8 -2.83 13.49 -5.48
C LEU A 8 -2.91 14.45 -4.29
N ILE A 9 -2.00 15.44 -4.28
CA ILE A 9 -2.06 16.62 -3.41
C ILE A 9 -2.05 17.89 -4.27
N ALA A 10 -2.89 18.85 -3.90
CA ALA A 10 -2.91 20.17 -4.50
C ALA A 10 -2.76 21.25 -3.42
N ALA A 11 -1.91 22.24 -3.67
CA ALA A 11 -1.75 23.43 -2.85
C ALA A 11 -2.13 24.66 -3.67
N ILE A 12 -2.92 25.56 -3.08
CA ILE A 12 -3.34 26.81 -3.70
C ILE A 12 -2.64 27.94 -2.98
N GLY A 13 -1.82 28.70 -3.70
CA GLY A 13 -1.21 29.92 -3.19
C GLY A 13 -2.26 31.01 -2.96
N VAL A 14 -1.98 31.91 -2.02
CA VAL A 14 -2.82 33.10 -1.76
C VAL A 14 -2.02 34.33 -2.15
N GLY A 15 -2.59 35.15 -3.03
CA GLY A 15 -2.02 36.41 -3.48
C GLY A 15 -2.05 37.48 -2.39
N THR A 16 -1.35 38.58 -2.64
CA THR A 16 -1.30 39.72 -1.71
C THR A 16 -2.65 40.42 -1.54
N ASP A 17 -3.56 40.20 -2.47
CA ASP A 17 -4.96 40.64 -2.44
C ASP A 17 -5.90 39.68 -1.68
N GLY A 18 -5.37 38.56 -1.18
CA GLY A 18 -6.14 37.52 -0.50
C GLY A 18 -6.86 36.56 -1.44
N LEU A 19 -6.66 36.66 -2.76
CA LEU A 19 -7.28 35.78 -3.75
C LEU A 19 -6.39 34.57 -4.08
N PRO A 20 -6.94 33.47 -4.62
CA PRO A 20 -6.15 32.34 -5.12
C PRO A 20 -5.15 32.78 -6.19
N ALA A 21 -3.87 32.45 -5.98
CA ALA A 21 -2.79 32.69 -6.92
C ALA A 21 -2.53 31.44 -7.76
N ASP A 22 -1.36 30.82 -7.64
CA ASP A 22 -0.99 29.61 -8.38
C ASP A 22 -1.44 28.34 -7.67
N VAL A 23 -1.74 27.30 -8.46
CA VAL A 23 -1.98 25.93 -8.02
C VAL A 23 -0.73 25.10 -8.28
N TYR A 24 -0.36 24.32 -7.27
CA TYR A 24 0.71 23.34 -7.31
C TYR A 24 0.09 21.97 -7.14
N VAL A 25 0.40 21.03 -8.03
CA VAL A 25 -0.13 19.67 -7.96
C VAL A 25 1.03 18.69 -7.95
N ALA A 26 0.92 17.69 -7.08
CA ALA A 26 1.79 16.53 -7.12
C ALA A 26 0.95 15.25 -7.02
N HIS A 27 1.36 14.20 -7.72
CA HIS A 27 0.68 12.91 -7.70
C HIS A 27 1.69 11.76 -7.70
N LEU A 28 1.25 10.58 -7.29
CA LEU A 28 2.06 9.38 -7.34
C LEU A 28 2.31 8.94 -8.80
N LEU A 29 3.44 8.30 -9.03
CA LEU A 29 3.76 7.66 -10.31
C LEU A 29 3.73 6.13 -10.16
N PRO A 30 3.29 5.39 -11.19
CA PRO A 30 3.53 3.96 -11.26
C PRO A 30 5.04 3.68 -11.34
N LEU A 31 5.47 2.43 -11.06
CA LEU A 31 6.88 2.07 -11.23
C LEU A 31 7.32 2.42 -12.65
N ASN A 32 8.39 3.20 -12.71
CA ASN A 32 9.00 3.69 -13.93
C ASN A 32 10.50 3.39 -13.88
N PRO A 33 11.18 3.30 -15.04
CA PRO A 33 12.62 3.00 -15.11
C PRO A 33 13.50 3.99 -14.31
N GLN A 34 13.00 5.20 -14.07
CA GLN A 34 13.70 6.25 -13.34
C GLN A 34 13.50 6.18 -11.81
N ALA A 35 12.74 5.19 -11.32
CA ALA A 35 12.42 4.98 -9.91
C ALA A 35 11.85 6.23 -9.20
N ARG A 36 11.17 7.12 -9.94
CA ARG A 36 10.50 8.29 -9.35
C ARG A 36 9.19 7.84 -8.72
N VAL A 37 8.95 8.30 -7.49
CA VAL A 37 7.74 7.92 -6.72
C VAL A 37 6.58 8.88 -6.97
N TYR A 38 6.89 10.12 -7.37
CA TYR A 38 5.89 11.16 -7.62
C TYR A 38 6.33 12.09 -8.75
N GLU A 39 5.37 12.82 -9.29
CA GLU A 39 5.56 13.93 -10.21
C GLU A 39 4.96 15.21 -9.63
N VAL A 40 5.63 16.34 -9.85
CA VAL A 40 5.14 17.67 -9.52
C VAL A 40 4.92 18.41 -10.82
N TRP A 41 3.69 18.89 -11.04
CA TRP A 41 3.38 19.70 -12.22
C TRP A 41 3.94 21.11 -12.09
N ALA A 42 4.26 21.73 -13.22
CA ALA A 42 4.53 23.16 -13.25
C ALA A 42 3.33 23.93 -12.67
N SER A 43 3.59 24.97 -11.89
CA SER A 43 2.52 25.77 -11.31
C SER A 43 1.68 26.42 -12.40
N ARG A 44 0.39 26.56 -12.14
CA ARG A 44 -0.55 27.21 -13.04
C ARG A 44 -1.40 28.21 -12.28
N PRO A 45 -1.76 29.35 -12.88
CA PRO A 45 -2.73 30.25 -12.28
C PRO A 45 -4.02 29.51 -11.94
N PHE A 46 -4.56 29.71 -10.73
CA PHE A 46 -5.77 29.02 -10.24
C PHE A 46 -6.94 29.14 -11.21
N HIS A 47 -7.12 30.33 -11.80
CA HIS A 47 -8.23 30.59 -12.71
C HIS A 47 -8.12 29.88 -14.07
N SER A 48 -6.95 29.40 -14.46
CA SER A 48 -6.74 28.63 -15.69
C SER A 48 -6.46 27.15 -15.43
N PHE A 49 -6.38 26.73 -14.16
CA PHE A 49 -6.17 25.35 -13.80
C PHE A 49 -7.44 24.53 -14.07
N GLN A 50 -7.30 23.52 -14.92
CA GLN A 50 -8.34 22.53 -15.21
C GLN A 50 -7.77 21.13 -15.02
N LEU A 51 -8.47 20.33 -14.23
CA LEU A 51 -8.16 18.92 -14.01
C LEU A 51 -9.47 18.14 -14.00
N GLU A 52 -9.64 17.22 -14.96
CA GLU A 52 -10.70 16.22 -14.91
C GLU A 52 -10.31 15.15 -13.88
N TYR A 53 -10.48 15.49 -12.59
CA TYR A 53 -9.97 14.67 -11.48
C TYR A 53 -10.42 13.21 -11.56
N ASP A 54 -11.70 12.96 -11.84
CA ASP A 54 -12.25 11.61 -11.91
C ASP A 54 -11.55 10.75 -12.96
N LYS A 55 -11.35 11.30 -14.17
CA LYS A 55 -10.62 10.59 -15.24
C LYS A 55 -9.15 10.40 -14.89
N PHE A 56 -8.54 11.40 -14.27
CA PHE A 56 -7.14 11.34 -13.87
C PHE A 56 -6.90 10.25 -12.83
N VAL A 57 -7.71 10.21 -11.76
CA VAL A 57 -7.56 9.22 -10.70
C VAL A 57 -7.90 7.82 -11.19
N GLU A 58 -8.93 7.65 -12.03
CA GLU A 58 -9.25 6.36 -12.64
C GLU A 58 -8.08 5.82 -13.50
N ALA A 59 -7.47 6.67 -14.32
CA ALA A 59 -6.31 6.29 -15.12
C ALA A 59 -5.10 5.94 -14.25
N LEU A 60 -4.80 6.77 -13.24
CA LEU A 60 -3.68 6.57 -12.33
C LEU A 60 -3.84 5.26 -11.54
N GLU A 61 -5.04 4.99 -11.00
CA GLU A 61 -5.32 3.75 -10.27
C GLU A 61 -5.23 2.52 -11.18
N ALA A 62 -5.72 2.61 -12.42
CA ALA A 62 -5.57 1.52 -13.39
C ALA A 62 -4.10 1.20 -13.69
N GLU A 63 -3.25 2.22 -13.85
CA GLU A 63 -1.82 2.04 -14.06
C GLU A 63 -1.11 1.46 -12.82
N LEU A 64 -1.45 1.97 -11.63
CA LEU A 64 -0.89 1.48 -10.37
C LEU A 64 -1.29 0.02 -10.08
N ALA A 65 -2.53 -0.36 -10.37
CA ALA A 65 -3.02 -1.74 -10.20
C ALA A 65 -2.36 -2.73 -11.18
N ARG A 66 -2.12 -2.30 -12.42
CA ARG A 66 -1.40 -3.11 -13.41
C ARG A 66 0.01 -3.44 -12.95
N VAL A 67 0.66 -2.50 -12.27
CA VAL A 67 2.03 -2.69 -11.76
C VAL A 67 2.05 -3.51 -10.47
N SER A 68 1.10 -3.32 -9.54
CA SER A 68 1.05 -4.08 -8.29
C SER A 68 0.82 -5.57 -8.53
N SER A 69 -0.07 -5.93 -9.47
CA SER A 69 -0.30 -7.32 -9.87
C SER A 69 0.97 -7.99 -10.44
N SER A 70 1.82 -7.24 -11.14
CA SER A 70 3.12 -7.73 -11.61
C SER A 70 4.19 -7.85 -10.53
N HIS A 71 4.05 -7.15 -9.39
CA HIS A 71 5.00 -7.18 -8.28
C HIS A 71 4.72 -8.27 -7.25
N VAL A 72 3.44 -8.64 -7.04
CA VAL A 72 3.09 -9.87 -6.30
C VAL A 72 3.72 -11.09 -6.99
N ILE A 73 3.92 -11.00 -8.30
CA ILE A 73 4.56 -12.00 -9.15
C ILE A 73 6.02 -11.56 -9.42
N ARG A 74 6.82 -11.29 -8.39
CA ARG A 74 8.27 -11.23 -8.60
C ARG A 74 8.74 -12.65 -8.97
N ASN A 75 9.15 -12.84 -10.22
CA ASN A 75 9.68 -14.08 -10.81
C ASN A 75 8.67 -15.17 -11.20
N GLY A 76 7.37 -14.88 -11.33
CA GLY A 76 6.39 -15.91 -11.74
C GLY A 76 5.91 -16.81 -10.59
N GLN A 77 6.40 -16.58 -9.37
CA GLN A 77 6.03 -17.34 -8.17
C GLN A 77 5.02 -16.55 -7.34
N GLU A 78 3.99 -17.22 -6.84
CA GLU A 78 3.03 -16.59 -5.92
C GLU A 78 3.74 -16.18 -4.62
N ALA A 79 3.26 -15.13 -3.98
CA ALA A 79 3.88 -14.57 -2.79
C ALA A 79 2.93 -14.61 -1.59
N ALA A 80 3.46 -14.91 -0.40
CA ALA A 80 2.67 -15.06 0.82
C ALA A 80 3.26 -14.26 1.99
N ILE A 81 2.37 -13.69 2.81
CA ILE A 81 2.70 -13.21 4.15
C ILE A 81 2.17 -14.25 5.14
N LEU A 82 3.05 -14.81 5.96
CA LEU A 82 2.70 -15.87 6.90
C LEU A 82 2.31 -15.27 8.24
N ILE A 83 1.19 -15.69 8.81
CA ILE A 83 0.64 -15.11 10.03
C ILE A 83 0.40 -16.21 11.06
N SER A 84 1.11 -16.15 12.18
CA SER A 84 0.78 -16.95 13.37
C SER A 84 0.08 -16.07 14.40
N ALA A 85 -1.19 -16.34 14.64
CA ALA A 85 -2.01 -15.65 15.64
C ALA A 85 -2.64 -16.65 16.61
N SER A 86 -2.04 -16.85 17.78
CA SER A 86 -2.54 -17.84 18.75
C SER A 86 -2.23 -17.52 20.20
N LYS A 87 -2.89 -18.24 21.13
CA LYS A 87 -2.63 -18.16 22.58
C LYS A 87 -1.36 -18.90 23.02
N ARG A 88 -0.74 -19.68 22.11
CA ARG A 88 0.41 -20.55 22.37
C ARG A 88 1.65 -19.76 22.78
N SER A 89 2.66 -20.47 23.28
CA SER A 89 3.96 -19.85 23.57
C SER A 89 4.56 -19.24 22.30
N ARG A 90 5.49 -18.30 22.46
CA ARG A 90 6.19 -17.73 21.31
C ARG A 90 7.03 -18.78 20.58
N ALA A 91 7.76 -19.61 21.33
CA ALA A 91 8.61 -20.65 20.78
C ALA A 91 7.81 -21.65 19.91
N GLU A 92 6.66 -22.11 20.40
CA GLU A 92 5.81 -23.05 19.64
C GLU A 92 5.22 -22.41 18.36
N GLN A 93 4.99 -21.10 18.39
CA GLN A 93 4.54 -20.38 17.19
C GLN A 93 5.66 -20.20 16.18
N GLU A 94 6.88 -19.90 16.63
CA GLU A 94 8.06 -19.79 15.77
C GLU A 94 8.36 -21.12 15.07
N GLU A 95 8.33 -22.23 15.81
CA GLU A 95 8.51 -23.59 15.26
C GLU A 95 7.47 -23.91 14.16
N ARG A 96 6.19 -23.63 14.41
CA ARG A 96 5.12 -23.85 13.42
C ARG A 96 5.21 -22.93 12.22
N LEU A 97 5.72 -21.72 12.40
CA LEU A 97 5.90 -20.75 11.33
C LEU A 97 7.07 -21.14 10.44
N GLU A 98 8.10 -21.76 11.00
CA GLU A 98 9.20 -22.36 10.27
C GLU A 98 8.69 -23.55 9.42
N GLU A 99 7.87 -24.44 9.98
CA GLU A 99 7.21 -25.50 9.21
C GLU A 99 6.34 -24.95 8.08
N LEU A 100 5.51 -23.93 8.36
CA LEU A 100 4.68 -23.29 7.35
C LEU A 100 5.52 -22.61 6.25
N THR A 101 6.69 -22.08 6.60
CA THR A 101 7.63 -21.50 5.63
C THR A 101 8.15 -22.56 4.65
N GLU A 102 8.48 -23.75 5.15
CA GLU A 102 8.93 -24.86 4.31
C GLU A 102 7.81 -25.38 3.39
N LEU A 103 6.56 -25.43 3.88
CA LEU A 103 5.40 -25.78 3.04
C LEU A 103 5.22 -24.79 1.88
N VAL A 104 5.30 -23.49 2.16
CA VAL A 104 5.15 -22.43 1.16
C VAL A 104 6.27 -22.50 0.12
N ARG A 105 7.51 -22.75 0.56
CA ARG A 105 8.65 -22.96 -0.34
C ARG A 105 8.47 -24.21 -1.22
N SER A 106 7.89 -25.27 -0.70
CA SER A 106 7.63 -26.51 -1.46
C SER A 106 6.55 -26.37 -2.53
N ASP A 107 5.66 -25.38 -2.38
CA ASP A 107 4.61 -25.03 -3.35
C ASP A 107 5.08 -23.94 -4.36
N ASP A 108 6.40 -23.74 -4.51
CA ASP A 108 7.00 -22.73 -5.39
C ASP A 108 6.53 -21.29 -5.11
N MET A 109 6.18 -20.99 -3.85
CA MET A 109 5.78 -19.66 -3.41
C MET A 109 6.91 -18.95 -2.63
N THR A 110 6.93 -17.62 -2.69
CA THR A 110 7.88 -16.78 -1.94
C THR A 110 7.25 -16.22 -0.67
N VAL A 111 7.91 -16.41 0.48
CA VAL A 111 7.53 -15.74 1.73
C VAL A 111 8.07 -14.31 1.73
N LEU A 112 7.17 -13.32 1.74
CA LEU A 112 7.53 -11.90 1.80
C LEU A 112 7.85 -11.45 3.23
N GLU A 113 7.01 -11.87 4.18
CA GLU A 113 7.13 -11.51 5.58
C GLU A 113 6.44 -12.54 6.47
N THR A 114 6.87 -12.61 7.72
CA THR A 114 6.23 -13.40 8.77
C THR A 114 5.74 -12.50 9.91
N VAL A 115 4.52 -12.74 10.38
CA VAL A 115 3.86 -11.95 11.42
C VAL A 115 3.46 -12.86 12.57
N LEU A 116 4.10 -12.68 13.71
CA LEU A 116 3.76 -13.39 14.94
C LEU A 116 2.94 -12.48 15.87
N GLN A 117 1.81 -12.99 16.35
CA GLN A 117 0.94 -12.34 17.32
C GLN A 117 0.47 -13.33 18.37
N ARG A 118 0.89 -13.11 19.62
CA ARG A 118 0.29 -13.81 20.75
C ARG A 118 -1.04 -13.17 21.11
N LEU A 119 -2.10 -13.96 21.11
CA LEU A 119 -3.44 -13.53 21.48
C LEU A 119 -3.69 -13.79 22.97
N GLN A 120 -4.29 -12.82 23.66
CA GLN A 120 -4.91 -13.08 24.96
C GLN A 120 -6.31 -13.66 24.77
N ASP A 121 -7.07 -13.08 23.83
CA ASP A 121 -8.33 -13.62 23.36
C ASP A 121 -8.49 -13.50 21.84
N VAL A 122 -9.30 -14.39 21.26
CA VAL A 122 -9.53 -14.43 19.81
C VAL A 122 -10.72 -13.53 19.49
N HIS A 123 -10.47 -12.43 18.78
CA HIS A 123 -11.56 -11.56 18.36
C HIS A 123 -12.36 -12.24 17.23
N PRO A 124 -13.67 -12.51 17.41
CA PRO A 124 -14.43 -13.41 16.55
C PRO A 124 -14.54 -12.95 15.08
N LYS A 125 -14.43 -11.64 14.84
CA LYS A 125 -14.45 -11.06 13.50
C LYS A 125 -13.07 -10.89 12.86
N TYR A 126 -12.01 -10.76 13.67
CA TYR A 126 -10.69 -10.34 13.19
C TYR A 126 -9.63 -11.03 14.05
N LEU A 127 -9.08 -12.15 13.58
CA LEU A 127 -8.11 -12.97 14.33
C LEU A 127 -6.97 -12.15 14.95
N LEU A 128 -6.44 -11.16 14.22
CA LEU A 128 -5.36 -10.25 14.65
C LEU A 128 -5.83 -8.96 15.33
N GLY A 129 -7.15 -8.72 15.39
CA GLY A 129 -7.72 -7.40 15.65
C GLY A 129 -7.69 -6.51 14.40
N SER A 130 -8.57 -5.50 14.36
CA SER A 130 -8.74 -4.64 13.18
C SER A 130 -7.56 -3.70 12.90
N GLY A 131 -6.79 -3.33 13.92
CA GLY A 131 -5.57 -2.50 13.76
C GLY A 131 -4.45 -3.27 13.08
N LYS A 132 -4.00 -4.36 13.70
CA LYS A 132 -2.90 -5.18 13.18
C LYS A 132 -3.21 -5.80 11.81
N LEU A 133 -4.49 -6.13 11.53
CA LEU A 133 -4.90 -6.57 10.20
C LEU A 133 -4.67 -5.48 9.14
N LYS A 134 -4.91 -4.20 9.44
CA LYS A 134 -4.60 -3.11 8.50
C LYS A 134 -3.11 -2.97 8.27
N ASP A 135 -2.30 -3.09 9.32
CA ASP A 135 -0.84 -3.01 9.21
C ASP A 135 -0.31 -4.11 8.28
N VAL A 136 -0.84 -5.33 8.39
CA VAL A 136 -0.50 -6.44 7.49
C VAL A 136 -0.93 -6.16 6.05
N VAL A 137 -2.13 -5.60 5.84
CA VAL A 137 -2.60 -5.22 4.50
C VAL A 137 -1.74 -4.13 3.88
N ILE A 138 -1.28 -3.14 4.66
CA ILE A 138 -0.33 -2.11 4.18
C ILE A 138 0.95 -2.77 3.67
N LYS A 139 1.50 -3.70 4.45
CA LYS A 139 2.73 -4.42 4.10
C LYS A 139 2.59 -5.29 2.85
N ALA A 140 1.40 -5.82 2.58
CA ALA A 140 1.12 -6.57 1.36
C ALA A 140 1.04 -5.70 0.09
N LEU A 141 0.84 -4.38 0.23
CA LEU A 141 0.68 -3.45 -0.89
C LEU A 141 1.98 -2.72 -1.27
N HIS A 142 3.04 -2.85 -0.46
CA HIS A 142 4.35 -2.23 -0.65
C HIS A 142 5.40 -3.25 -1.10
#